data_AF-A0A3M6TBB0-F1
#
_entry.id   AF-A0A3M6TBB0-F1
#
_cell.length_a   1.000
_cell.length_b   1.000
_cell.length_c   1.000
_cell.angle_alpha   90.00
_cell.angle_beta   90.00
_cell.angle_gamma   90.00
#
_symmetry.space_group_name_H-M   'P 1'
#
loop_
_entity.id
_entity.type
_entity.pdbx_description
1 polymer ?
#
loop_
_entity_poly.entity_id
_entity_poly.type
_entity_poly.pdbx_seq_one_letter_code
_entity_poly.pdbx_strand_id
1 'polypeptide(L)'
;MRSLTGLPVHINGFFALSQNRRYIKSPNADQEERESMGWRQLTDKSLLWNKCLLEEATPRAYATLILQATKWVSCFLPRTSIYKAWPNITCIDQKWTKLINPLFSILLQHNVVSTDADSRRWITVEEAIFDLLDQNETREVVLRVLLSANVPVVTVPKHVIKAITNYTCVKEIKPSLVRSTMKKIPSFYKKLNRHEKLLLLNFCLKDGKFDSLCDLELLPISDGNFIKFNNQSEPVYICSREHPRELFPGLEHRFLDETIGEAITQRLESAGKQGSTQLRILRKDDVKSLLPRALPFEWSEGNTVLWYPEDRNHSHPPKGWIRVVWIYLQNCFADAGDILSLGKLPLLPLNMSKTPVTMARLCEPSRVVVKHFYGHYLDDDVSDILVKLGVLIMTDYPSFIGHHPAVLGRFVHPPSVQGVLKAMVVSSSMMTNGKLFEIVRIVLSTKEKQLLRSFLVNIKCKQLYQEEYDVLCSLPVFETLAKKFVSAKEGLRAAPPEPLPITLRGDLVDVSQDDSMALARLLGVKILTPVELLCQVVFPDIKRGCYSEEQIDKLMEHVLDRYASAFRKNACFKRNLQDLAFVSRQKGRARPCELFDPRN
;
A
#
# COMPACT_ATOMS: atom_id res chain seq x y z
N MET A 1 -63.44 17.40 15.73
CA MET A 1 -64.33 18.39 15.07
C MET A 1 -63.50 19.62 14.75
N ARG A 2 -63.55 20.14 13.51
CA ARG A 2 -62.94 21.43 13.17
C ARG A 2 -63.87 22.54 13.66
N SER A 3 -63.32 23.57 14.31
CA SER A 3 -64.06 24.78 14.67
C SER A 3 -64.61 25.45 13.40
N LEU A 4 -65.84 25.98 13.45
CA LEU A 4 -66.46 26.70 12.33
C LEU A 4 -65.66 27.94 11.89
N THR A 5 -64.87 28.53 12.79
CA THR A 5 -64.00 29.68 12.50
C THR A 5 -62.58 29.27 12.09
N GLY A 6 -62.24 27.98 12.25
CA GLY A 6 -60.87 27.49 12.09
C GLY A 6 -59.91 27.88 13.21
N LEU A 7 -60.35 28.68 14.20
CA LEU A 7 -59.53 29.10 15.33
C LEU A 7 -59.55 28.04 16.44
N PRO A 8 -58.43 27.88 17.18
CA PRO A 8 -58.32 26.93 18.30
C PRO A 8 -58.95 27.44 19.60
N VAL A 9 -59.51 28.66 19.59
CA VAL A 9 -60.15 29.31 20.73
C VAL A 9 -61.58 29.72 20.40
N HIS A 10 -62.44 29.79 21.42
CA HIS A 10 -63.76 30.39 21.31
C HIS A 10 -63.67 31.89 21.58
N ILE A 11 -64.24 32.68 20.67
CA ILE A 11 -64.30 34.14 20.79
C ILE A 11 -65.74 34.52 21.11
N ASN A 12 -65.96 35.08 22.29
CA ASN A 12 -67.23 35.65 22.70
C ASN A 12 -67.10 37.17 22.74
N GLY A 13 -68.05 37.87 22.12
CA GLY A 13 -68.07 39.32 22.02
C GLY A 13 -69.37 39.81 21.41
N PHE A 14 -69.64 41.10 21.54
CA PHE A 14 -70.87 41.74 21.03
C PHE A 14 -70.82 41.95 19.51
N PHE A 15 -70.65 40.89 18.73
CA PHE A 15 -70.64 40.97 17.26
C PHE A 15 -72.02 41.37 16.73
N ALA A 16 -72.06 42.26 15.75
CA ALA A 16 -73.24 42.48 14.94
C ALA A 16 -73.52 41.24 14.09
N LEU A 17 -74.76 40.79 14.08
CA LEU A 17 -75.19 39.57 13.39
C LEU A 17 -75.89 39.88 12.06
N SER A 18 -75.90 38.91 11.16
CA SER A 18 -76.75 38.92 9.96
C SER A 18 -78.23 38.98 10.33
N GLN A 19 -79.11 39.34 9.38
CA GLN A 19 -80.56 39.46 9.63
C GLN A 19 -81.19 38.16 10.18
N ASN A 20 -80.73 37.00 9.70
CA ASN A 20 -81.17 35.68 10.20
C ASN A 20 -80.48 35.24 11.51
N ARG A 21 -79.60 36.09 12.07
CA ARG A 21 -78.81 35.88 13.30
C ARG A 21 -77.97 34.59 13.33
N ARG A 22 -77.70 33.98 12.17
CA ARG A 22 -76.92 32.74 12.06
C ARG A 22 -75.42 32.99 11.86
N TYR A 23 -75.02 34.18 11.41
CA TYR A 23 -73.64 34.50 11.08
C TYR A 23 -73.26 35.89 11.59
N ILE A 24 -71.97 36.12 11.79
CA ILE A 24 -71.42 37.46 12.01
C ILE A 24 -71.62 38.28 10.73
N LYS A 25 -72.11 39.51 10.88
CA LYS A 25 -72.31 40.45 9.78
C LYS A 25 -70.96 40.80 9.16
N SER A 26 -70.77 40.44 7.88
CA SER A 26 -69.58 40.77 7.09
C SER A 26 -69.97 41.63 5.89
N PRO A 27 -69.04 42.42 5.32
CA PRO A 27 -69.28 43.11 4.05
C PRO A 27 -69.61 42.11 2.94
N ASN A 28 -70.39 42.54 1.94
CA ASN A 28 -70.57 41.79 0.70
C ASN A 28 -69.34 41.99 -0.21
N ALA A 29 -69.14 41.12 -1.21
CA ALA A 29 -67.98 41.17 -2.11
C ALA A 29 -67.74 42.56 -2.72
N ASP A 30 -68.78 43.19 -3.28
CA ASP A 30 -68.68 44.55 -3.85
C ASP A 30 -68.28 45.62 -2.84
N GLN A 31 -68.70 45.49 -1.58
CA GLN A 31 -68.37 46.44 -0.52
C GLN A 31 -66.91 46.28 -0.10
N GLU A 32 -66.43 45.05 -0.02
CA GLU A 32 -65.04 44.73 0.31
C GLU A 32 -64.08 45.15 -0.82
N GLU A 33 -64.48 44.94 -2.08
CA GLU A 33 -63.69 45.37 -3.25
C GLU A 33 -63.58 46.90 -3.34
N ARG A 34 -64.69 47.62 -3.13
CA ARG A 34 -64.72 49.09 -3.13
C ARG A 34 -63.94 49.70 -1.97
N GLU A 35 -63.93 49.04 -0.80
CA GLU A 35 -63.11 49.46 0.33
C GLU A 35 -61.62 49.20 0.07
N SER A 36 -61.27 48.02 -0.46
CA SER A 36 -59.89 47.62 -0.78
C SER A 36 -59.24 48.52 -1.83
N MET A 37 -60.00 48.95 -2.85
CA MET A 37 -59.51 49.89 -3.86
C MET A 37 -59.42 51.35 -3.34
N GLY A 38 -59.95 51.65 -2.14
CA GLY A 38 -60.00 53.00 -1.58
C GLY A 38 -61.11 53.89 -2.16
N TRP A 39 -62.08 53.32 -2.88
CA TRP A 39 -63.11 54.07 -3.62
C TRP A 39 -64.26 54.52 -2.72
N ARG A 40 -64.54 53.78 -1.62
CA ARG A 40 -65.56 54.18 -0.64
C ARG A 40 -65.31 53.55 0.72
N GLN A 41 -65.30 54.36 1.78
CA GLN A 41 -65.23 53.87 3.16
C GLN A 41 -66.55 53.22 3.57
N LEU A 42 -66.47 52.13 4.35
CA LEU A 42 -67.65 51.53 4.96
C LEU A 42 -68.32 52.51 5.93
N THR A 43 -69.59 52.83 5.72
CA THR A 43 -70.36 53.75 6.57
C THR A 43 -71.33 53.05 7.53
N ASP A 44 -71.57 51.74 7.33
CA ASP A 44 -72.44 50.94 8.19
C ASP A 44 -71.75 50.71 9.55
N LYS A 45 -72.30 51.34 10.60
CA LYS A 45 -71.77 51.27 11.97
C LYS A 45 -71.63 49.83 12.50
N SER A 46 -72.52 48.92 12.10
CA SER A 46 -72.46 47.53 12.55
C SER A 46 -71.32 46.76 11.88
N LEU A 47 -71.03 47.04 10.61
CA LEU A 47 -69.89 46.46 9.90
C LEU A 47 -68.57 47.05 10.40
N LEU A 48 -68.51 48.37 10.62
CA LEU A 48 -67.36 49.04 11.25
C LEU A 48 -67.06 48.48 12.63
N TRP A 49 -68.09 48.26 13.46
CA TRP A 49 -67.95 47.67 14.78
C TRP A 49 -67.32 46.27 14.72
N ASN A 50 -67.82 45.39 13.85
CA ASN A 50 -67.23 44.06 13.67
C ASN A 50 -65.79 44.12 13.13
N LYS A 51 -65.48 45.08 12.25
CA LYS A 51 -64.12 45.32 11.78
C LYS A 51 -63.19 45.70 12.93
N CYS A 52 -63.55 46.68 13.75
CA CYS A 52 -62.78 47.06 14.94
C CYS A 52 -62.63 45.89 15.93
N LEU A 53 -63.68 45.09 16.13
CA LEU A 53 -63.58 43.88 16.97
C LEU A 53 -62.54 42.90 16.41
N LEU A 54 -62.54 42.64 15.10
CA LEU A 54 -61.64 41.67 14.48
C LEU A 54 -60.20 42.17 14.33
N GLU A 55 -60.01 43.45 14.04
CA GLU A 55 -58.69 44.03 13.71
C GLU A 55 -57.99 44.67 14.92
N GLU A 56 -58.72 45.08 15.96
CA GLU A 56 -58.14 45.79 17.12
C GLU A 56 -58.35 45.07 18.45
N ALA A 57 -59.60 44.88 18.87
CA ALA A 57 -59.91 44.41 20.23
C ALA A 57 -59.58 42.92 20.43
N THR A 58 -60.05 42.06 19.51
CA THR A 58 -59.86 40.61 19.63
C THR A 58 -58.40 40.19 19.49
N PRO A 59 -57.61 40.72 18.53
CA PRO A 59 -56.18 40.40 18.43
C PRO A 59 -55.40 40.74 19.70
N ARG A 60 -55.67 41.90 20.32
CA ARG A 60 -55.03 42.31 21.59
C ARG A 60 -55.42 41.40 22.75
N ALA A 61 -56.71 41.09 22.89
CA ALA A 61 -57.19 40.19 23.93
C ALA A 61 -56.61 38.77 23.77
N TYR A 62 -56.55 38.27 22.54
CA TYR A 62 -56.01 36.95 22.23
C TYR A 62 -54.48 36.90 22.40
N ALA A 63 -53.75 37.92 21.97
CA ALA A 63 -52.31 38.03 22.25
C ALA A 63 -52.07 38.03 23.76
N THR A 64 -52.85 38.82 24.52
CA THR A 64 -52.74 38.89 25.98
C THR A 64 -52.98 37.54 26.64
N LEU A 65 -53.99 36.78 26.18
CA LEU A 65 -54.26 35.42 26.66
C LEU A 65 -53.02 34.52 26.51
N ILE A 66 -52.41 34.49 25.33
CA ILE A 66 -51.21 33.67 25.06
C ILE A 66 -50.04 34.15 25.91
N LEU A 67 -49.80 35.47 25.98
CA LEU A 67 -48.69 36.05 26.74
C LEU A 67 -48.81 35.88 28.25
N GLN A 68 -50.02 35.86 28.79
CA GLN A 68 -50.22 35.54 30.20
C GLN A 68 -49.98 34.04 30.44
N ALA A 69 -50.44 33.17 29.52
CA ALA A 69 -50.17 31.74 29.61
C ALA A 69 -48.67 31.40 29.58
N THR A 70 -47.81 32.20 28.93
CA THR A 70 -46.35 32.00 28.97
C THR A 70 -45.70 32.45 30.28
N LYS A 71 -46.29 33.41 31.00
CA LYS A 71 -45.73 33.99 32.24
C LYS A 71 -46.18 33.28 33.52
N TRP A 72 -47.33 32.62 33.50
CA TRP A 72 -47.95 32.06 34.69
C TRP A 72 -47.29 30.74 35.13
N VAL A 73 -46.31 30.86 36.03
CA VAL A 73 -45.58 29.72 36.64
C VAL A 73 -46.47 28.83 37.51
N SER A 74 -47.57 29.38 38.05
CA SER A 74 -48.49 28.72 38.99
C SER A 74 -49.47 27.74 38.33
N CYS A 75 -49.61 27.74 37.01
CA CYS A 75 -50.43 26.78 36.28
C CYS A 75 -49.52 25.72 35.65
N PHE A 76 -49.76 24.44 35.93
CA PHE A 76 -49.13 23.27 35.30
C PHE A 76 -49.52 23.13 33.81
N LEU A 77 -49.57 24.22 33.03
CA LEU A 77 -49.93 24.20 31.61
C LEU A 77 -48.73 23.70 30.78
N PRO A 78 -48.86 22.57 30.06
CA PRO A 78 -47.81 22.12 29.17
C PRO A 78 -47.58 23.12 28.04
N ARG A 79 -46.32 23.34 27.64
CA ARG A 79 -45.96 24.18 26.46
C ARG A 79 -46.73 23.80 25.20
N THR A 80 -47.00 22.50 25.05
CA THR A 80 -47.78 21.96 23.94
C THR A 80 -49.21 22.50 23.92
N SER A 81 -49.83 22.77 25.07
CA SER A 81 -51.15 23.39 25.18
C SER A 81 -51.11 24.85 24.76
N ILE A 82 -50.07 25.59 25.13
CA ILE A 82 -49.89 26.99 24.73
C ILE A 82 -49.72 27.07 23.21
N TYR A 83 -48.88 26.23 22.61
CA TYR A 83 -48.73 26.19 21.15
C TYR A 83 -49.98 25.68 20.42
N LYS A 84 -50.81 24.81 21.04
CA LYS A 84 -52.11 24.43 20.47
C LYS A 84 -53.09 25.60 20.42
N ALA A 85 -52.95 26.58 21.31
CA ALA A 85 -53.75 27.80 21.28
C ALA A 85 -53.29 28.80 20.19
N TRP A 86 -52.18 28.56 19.49
CA TRP A 86 -51.79 29.39 18.35
C TRP A 86 -52.66 29.07 17.13
N PRO A 87 -53.18 30.08 16.41
CA PRO A 87 -53.99 29.84 15.24
C PRO A 87 -53.16 29.23 14.10
N ASN A 88 -53.70 28.18 13.49
CA ASN A 88 -53.09 27.58 12.29
C ASN A 88 -53.58 28.35 11.06
N ILE A 89 -52.72 29.21 10.50
CA ILE A 89 -53.05 30.15 9.41
C ILE A 89 -53.71 29.47 8.20
N THR A 90 -53.40 28.20 7.92
CA THR A 90 -53.99 27.48 6.78
C THR A 90 -55.42 26.97 6.99
N CYS A 91 -55.91 26.98 8.24
CA CYS A 91 -57.20 26.39 8.59
C CYS A 91 -58.27 27.42 8.91
N ILE A 92 -57.95 28.71 8.81
CA ILE A 92 -58.78 29.82 9.29
C ILE A 92 -59.81 30.18 8.24
N ASP A 93 -61.05 30.37 8.68
CA ASP A 93 -62.12 30.84 7.81
C ASP A 93 -61.81 32.26 7.28
N GLN A 94 -62.16 32.52 6.02
CA GLN A 94 -61.82 33.77 5.33
C GLN A 94 -62.28 35.01 6.12
N LYS A 95 -63.43 34.94 6.81
CA LYS A 95 -63.99 36.07 7.57
C LYS A 95 -63.17 36.46 8.79
N TRP A 96 -62.33 35.54 9.28
CA TRP A 96 -61.50 35.72 10.47
C TRP A 96 -60.04 36.03 10.15
N THR A 97 -59.66 36.06 8.87
CA THR A 97 -58.28 36.32 8.43
C THR A 97 -57.76 37.70 8.86
N LYS A 98 -58.65 38.70 8.93
CA LYS A 98 -58.33 40.08 9.36
C LYS A 98 -57.77 40.16 10.79
N LEU A 99 -58.07 39.17 11.64
CA LEU A 99 -57.54 39.06 13.01
C LEU A 99 -56.07 38.62 13.08
N ILE A 100 -55.59 37.93 12.05
CA ILE A 100 -54.34 37.17 12.10
C ILE A 100 -53.10 38.07 12.04
N ASN A 101 -53.11 39.05 11.12
CA ASN A 101 -51.99 40.00 11.00
C ASN A 101 -51.77 40.82 12.29
N PRO A 102 -52.80 41.47 12.88
CA PRO A 102 -52.62 42.20 14.13
C PRO A 102 -52.26 41.30 15.32
N LEU A 103 -52.72 40.06 15.33
CA LEU A 103 -52.39 39.11 16.41
C LEU A 103 -50.89 38.76 16.38
N PHE A 104 -50.37 38.35 15.22
CA PHE A 104 -48.97 37.97 15.12
C PHE A 104 -48.02 39.17 15.20
N SER A 105 -48.43 40.36 14.76
CA SER A 105 -47.63 41.57 14.95
C SER A 105 -47.39 41.88 16.44
N ILE A 106 -48.37 41.59 17.31
CA ILE A 106 -48.21 41.72 18.76
C ILE A 106 -47.41 40.56 19.33
N LEU A 107 -47.77 39.31 19.01
CA LEU A 107 -47.13 38.12 19.60
C LEU A 107 -45.63 38.08 19.34
N LEU A 108 -45.18 38.37 18.12
CA LEU A 108 -43.78 38.23 17.72
C LEU A 108 -42.86 39.28 18.34
N GLN A 109 -43.40 40.33 18.96
CA GLN A 109 -42.64 41.35 19.71
C GLN A 109 -42.32 40.94 21.15
N HIS A 110 -42.76 39.75 21.58
CA HIS A 110 -42.64 39.30 22.96
C HIS A 110 -41.98 37.92 23.09
N ASN A 111 -41.74 37.50 24.33
CA ASN A 111 -41.19 36.19 24.66
C ASN A 111 -42.25 35.10 24.51
N VAL A 112 -42.32 34.53 23.31
CA VAL A 112 -43.42 33.64 22.90
C VAL A 112 -42.98 32.26 22.41
N VAL A 113 -41.67 32.01 22.35
CA VAL A 113 -41.13 30.68 22.08
C VAL A 113 -40.26 30.21 23.24
N SER A 114 -40.30 28.92 23.56
CA SER A 114 -39.60 28.34 24.71
C SER A 114 -38.42 27.50 24.27
N THR A 115 -37.28 27.72 24.94
CA THR A 115 -36.08 26.89 24.82
C THR A 115 -35.91 26.02 26.06
N ASP A 116 -35.27 24.86 25.90
CA ASP A 116 -34.85 24.02 27.01
C ASP A 116 -33.45 24.37 27.56
N ALA A 117 -32.76 25.32 26.93
CA ALA A 117 -31.51 25.88 27.43
C ALA A 117 -31.75 26.79 28.65
N ASP A 118 -30.75 26.92 29.52
CA ASP A 118 -30.70 27.89 30.62
C ASP A 118 -31.99 27.95 31.47
N SER A 119 -32.30 26.84 32.15
CA SER A 119 -33.42 26.74 33.10
C SER A 119 -34.82 26.89 32.51
N ARG A 120 -35.00 26.57 31.22
CA ARG A 120 -36.29 26.54 30.51
C ARG A 120 -37.05 27.87 30.54
N ARG A 121 -36.67 28.77 29.65
CA ARG A 121 -37.25 30.12 29.56
C ARG A 121 -37.99 30.38 28.24
N TRP A 122 -38.91 31.34 28.27
CA TRP A 122 -39.51 31.93 27.07
C TRP A 122 -38.64 33.07 26.55
N ILE A 123 -38.35 33.08 25.26
CA ILE A 123 -37.49 34.03 24.55
C ILE A 123 -38.21 34.59 23.32
N THR A 124 -37.64 35.64 22.74
CA THR A 124 -38.11 36.22 21.48
C THR A 124 -37.76 35.33 20.29
N VAL A 125 -38.44 35.53 19.16
CA VAL A 125 -38.13 34.81 17.91
C VAL A 125 -36.74 35.16 17.37
N GLU A 126 -36.26 36.39 17.60
CA GLU A 126 -34.95 36.86 17.13
C GLU A 126 -33.77 36.19 17.87
N GLU A 127 -33.95 35.87 19.14
CA GLU A 127 -32.97 35.16 19.97
C GLU A 127 -32.95 33.64 19.70
N ALA A 128 -34.08 33.08 19.27
CA ALA A 128 -34.28 31.66 19.11
C ALA A 128 -33.54 31.06 17.90
N ILE A 129 -33.07 29.82 18.06
CA ILE A 129 -32.57 28.98 16.98
C ILE A 129 -33.52 27.81 16.81
N PHE A 130 -34.24 27.77 15.69
CA PHE A 130 -35.29 26.81 15.45
C PHE A 130 -34.74 25.47 14.98
N ASP A 131 -35.23 24.42 15.61
CA ASP A 131 -35.02 23.05 15.20
C ASP A 131 -35.97 22.69 14.06
N LEU A 132 -35.44 22.72 12.85
CA LEU A 132 -36.12 22.33 11.61
C LEU A 132 -35.61 20.98 11.08
N LEU A 133 -34.90 20.22 11.91
CA LEU A 133 -34.32 18.94 11.51
C LEU A 133 -35.40 17.86 11.43
N ASP A 134 -35.23 16.93 10.49
CA ASP A 134 -36.09 15.75 10.42
C ASP A 134 -35.95 14.89 11.67
N GLN A 135 -37.04 14.20 12.05
CA GLN A 135 -37.03 13.30 13.19
C GLN A 135 -36.14 12.09 12.89
N ASN A 136 -34.94 12.09 13.45
CA ASN A 136 -33.96 11.02 13.35
C ASN A 136 -32.95 11.08 14.52
N GLU A 137 -32.10 10.07 14.63
CA GLU A 137 -31.05 10.02 15.67
C GLU A 137 -30.06 11.20 15.57
N THR A 138 -29.79 11.72 14.36
CA THR A 138 -28.87 12.85 14.18
C THR A 138 -29.41 14.11 14.87
N ARG A 139 -30.72 14.37 14.74
CA ARG A 139 -31.41 15.47 15.42
C ARG A 139 -31.21 15.37 16.93
N GLU A 140 -31.41 14.20 17.52
CA GLU A 140 -31.28 14.01 18.97
C GLU A 140 -29.87 14.30 19.47
N VAL A 141 -28.84 13.80 18.77
CA VAL A 141 -27.44 14.05 19.13
C VAL A 141 -27.07 15.53 18.98
N VAL A 142 -27.49 16.18 17.89
CA VAL A 142 -27.25 17.61 17.64
C VAL A 142 -27.92 18.48 18.72
N LEU A 143 -29.18 18.22 19.04
CA LEU A 143 -29.90 18.95 20.08
C LEU A 143 -29.23 18.79 21.45
N ARG A 144 -28.82 17.57 21.81
CA ARG A 144 -28.12 17.31 23.08
C ARG A 144 -26.82 18.11 23.19
N VAL A 145 -26.03 18.19 22.11
CA VAL A 145 -24.79 18.99 22.08
C VAL A 145 -25.07 20.48 22.21
N LEU A 146 -26.06 21.01 21.48
CA LEU A 146 -26.38 22.44 21.49
C LEU A 146 -26.97 22.88 22.84
N LEU A 147 -27.91 22.11 23.40
CA LEU A 147 -28.54 22.41 24.69
C LEU A 147 -27.53 22.33 25.85
N SER A 148 -26.59 21.38 25.81
CA SER A 148 -25.52 21.29 26.82
C SER A 148 -24.58 22.50 26.82
N ALA A 149 -24.52 23.22 25.70
CA ALA A 149 -23.76 24.46 25.56
C ALA A 149 -24.61 25.73 25.77
N ASN A 150 -25.82 25.59 26.32
CA ASN A 150 -26.79 26.67 26.53
C ASN A 150 -27.12 27.47 25.26
N VAL A 151 -27.06 26.84 24.08
CA VAL A 151 -27.54 27.45 22.84
C VAL A 151 -29.08 27.49 22.89
N PRO A 152 -29.74 28.64 22.61
CA PRO A 152 -31.19 28.81 22.75
C PRO A 152 -31.97 28.11 21.64
N VAL A 153 -31.90 26.78 21.60
CA VAL A 153 -32.59 25.96 20.61
C VAL A 153 -34.05 25.82 20.98
N VAL A 154 -34.93 25.97 19.98
CA VAL A 154 -36.39 25.97 20.13
C VAL A 154 -36.99 24.89 19.23
N THR A 155 -37.81 24.02 19.83
CA THR A 155 -38.64 23.06 19.11
C THR A 155 -40.11 23.45 19.27
N VAL A 156 -40.78 23.71 18.15
CA VAL A 156 -42.19 24.12 18.11
C VAL A 156 -42.99 23.30 17.09
N PRO A 157 -44.32 23.17 17.25
CA PRO A 157 -45.16 22.48 16.29
C PRO A 157 -45.12 23.12 14.88
N LYS A 158 -45.37 22.31 13.84
CA LYS A 158 -45.30 22.75 12.44
C LYS A 158 -46.18 23.97 12.13
N HIS A 159 -47.37 24.07 12.71
CA HIS A 159 -48.26 25.22 12.47
C HIS A 159 -47.72 26.52 13.10
N VAL A 160 -47.02 26.42 14.22
CA VAL A 160 -46.37 27.56 14.88
C VAL A 160 -45.19 28.06 14.05
N ILE A 161 -44.32 27.15 13.59
CA ILE A 161 -43.20 27.53 12.69
C ILE A 161 -43.74 28.21 11.45
N LYS A 162 -44.74 27.60 10.80
CA LYS A 162 -45.37 28.16 9.60
C LYS A 162 -45.95 29.57 9.86
N ALA A 163 -46.56 29.77 11.03
CA ALA A 163 -47.04 31.08 11.41
C ALA A 163 -45.90 32.09 11.57
N ILE A 164 -44.84 31.75 12.29
CA ILE A 164 -43.68 32.63 12.49
C ILE A 164 -43.01 32.99 11.15
N THR A 165 -42.80 31.99 10.28
CA THR A 165 -42.12 32.18 8.99
C THR A 165 -42.91 33.02 7.99
N ASN A 166 -44.23 33.16 8.18
CA ASN A 166 -45.04 34.06 7.35
C ASN A 166 -44.80 35.54 7.65
N TYR A 167 -44.29 35.88 8.83
CA TYR A 167 -44.09 37.27 9.26
C TYR A 167 -42.61 37.63 9.45
N THR A 168 -41.74 36.65 9.72
CA THR A 168 -40.33 36.88 10.06
C THR A 168 -39.43 35.75 9.56
N CYS A 169 -38.15 36.06 9.31
CA CYS A 169 -37.15 35.03 9.04
C CYS A 169 -36.66 34.40 10.34
N VAL A 170 -36.52 33.08 10.37
CA VAL A 170 -36.05 32.33 11.54
C VAL A 170 -34.59 31.91 11.38
N LYS A 171 -33.83 31.92 12.47
CA LYS A 171 -32.50 31.29 12.52
C LYS A 171 -32.69 29.80 12.70
N GLU A 172 -32.05 28.99 11.86
CA GLU A 172 -32.12 27.53 11.91
C GLU A 172 -30.81 26.91 12.39
N ILE A 173 -30.87 25.66 12.84
CA ILE A 173 -29.68 24.88 13.18
C ILE A 173 -28.86 24.61 11.92
N LYS A 174 -27.69 25.24 11.82
CA LYS A 174 -26.73 25.03 10.72
C LYS A 174 -25.49 24.26 11.17
N PRO A 175 -24.80 23.54 10.27
CA PRO A 175 -23.56 22.86 10.60
C PRO A 175 -22.47 23.79 11.16
N SER A 176 -22.40 25.05 10.72
CA SER A 176 -21.50 26.08 11.28
C SER A 176 -21.73 26.36 12.77
N LEU A 177 -22.99 26.43 13.20
CA LEU A 177 -23.35 26.61 14.61
C LEU A 177 -22.91 25.40 15.45
N VAL A 178 -23.18 24.18 14.97
CA VAL A 178 -22.80 22.96 15.69
C VAL A 178 -21.28 22.87 15.84
N ARG A 179 -20.53 23.16 14.78
CA ARG A 179 -19.05 23.19 14.82
C ARG A 179 -18.51 24.22 15.79
N SER A 180 -18.98 25.47 15.71
CA SER A 180 -18.52 26.52 16.63
C SER A 180 -18.86 26.20 18.10
N THR A 181 -20.00 25.55 18.35
CA THR A 181 -20.41 25.10 19.68
C THR A 181 -19.50 24.00 20.21
N MET A 182 -19.21 22.98 19.39
CA MET A 182 -18.28 21.90 19.74
C MET A 182 -16.86 22.42 20.01
N LYS A 183 -16.40 23.44 19.26
CA LYS A 183 -15.11 24.09 19.50
C LYS A 183 -15.07 24.83 20.84
N LYS A 184 -16.16 25.52 21.21
CA LYS A 184 -16.27 26.23 22.49
C LYS A 184 -16.28 25.28 23.68
N ILE A 185 -16.95 24.13 23.57
CA ILE A 185 -17.06 23.17 24.68
C ILE A 185 -16.74 21.73 24.20
N PRO A 186 -15.46 21.37 24.08
CA PRO A 186 -15.06 20.07 23.53
C PRO A 186 -15.41 18.87 24.41
N SER A 187 -15.53 19.07 25.73
CA SER A 187 -15.75 18.01 26.71
C SER A 187 -17.04 17.22 26.48
N PHE A 188 -18.06 17.82 25.85
CA PHE A 188 -19.34 17.17 25.62
C PHE A 188 -19.30 16.18 24.45
N TYR A 189 -18.76 16.58 23.29
CA TYR A 189 -18.76 15.69 22.13
C TYR A 189 -17.67 14.61 22.20
N LYS A 190 -16.58 14.86 22.95
CA LYS A 190 -15.50 13.87 23.12
C LYS A 190 -15.94 12.60 23.86
N LYS A 191 -16.91 12.73 24.78
CA LYS A 191 -17.49 11.62 25.56
C LYS A 191 -18.49 10.77 24.77
N LEU A 192 -18.89 11.22 23.59
CA LEU A 192 -19.84 10.49 22.75
C LEU A 192 -19.24 9.19 22.23
N ASN A 193 -20.10 8.21 22.00
CA ASN A 193 -19.68 6.96 21.39
C ASN A 193 -19.36 7.16 19.89
N ARG A 194 -18.76 6.14 19.27
CA ARG A 194 -18.36 6.18 17.85
C ARG A 194 -19.52 6.51 16.91
N HIS A 195 -20.68 5.86 17.09
CA HIS A 195 -21.86 6.08 16.24
C HIS A 195 -22.33 7.54 16.31
N GLU A 196 -22.47 8.08 17.52
CA GLU A 196 -22.87 9.47 17.75
C GLU A 196 -21.87 10.48 17.16
N LYS A 197 -20.56 10.22 17.26
CA LYS A 197 -19.53 11.04 16.61
C LYS A 197 -19.66 11.04 15.09
N LEU A 198 -19.95 9.89 14.48
CA LEU A 198 -20.17 9.78 13.04
C LEU A 198 -21.45 10.51 12.59
N LEU A 199 -22.52 10.49 13.38
CA LEU A 199 -23.73 11.29 13.10
C LEU A 199 -23.44 12.80 13.12
N LEU A 200 -22.68 13.27 14.11
CA LEU A 200 -22.25 14.66 14.19
C LEU A 200 -21.34 15.06 13.03
N LEU A 201 -20.36 14.21 12.69
CA LEU A 201 -19.47 14.44 11.56
C LEU A 201 -20.28 14.53 10.26
N ASN A 202 -21.18 13.57 10.03
CA ASN A 202 -22.05 13.55 8.86
C ASN A 202 -22.86 14.85 8.73
N PHE A 203 -23.42 15.34 9.84
CA PHE A 203 -24.12 16.63 9.87
C PHE A 203 -23.20 17.81 9.58
N CYS A 204 -22.02 17.85 10.21
CA CYS A 204 -21.03 18.92 10.06
C CYS A 204 -20.47 19.03 8.63
N LEU A 205 -20.45 17.94 7.88
CA LEU A 205 -19.97 17.88 6.50
C LEU A 205 -21.00 18.35 5.46
N LYS A 206 -22.28 18.53 5.82
CA LYS A 206 -23.37 18.82 4.86
C LYS A 206 -23.20 20.13 4.10
N ASP A 207 -22.56 21.14 4.69
CA ASP A 207 -22.40 22.46 4.08
C ASP A 207 -21.11 22.63 3.24
N GLY A 208 -20.29 21.57 3.14
CA GLY A 208 -19.07 21.56 2.33
C GLY A 208 -17.95 22.50 2.80
N LYS A 209 -18.06 23.11 3.97
CA LYS A 209 -17.03 24.03 4.51
C LYS A 209 -15.96 23.28 5.31
N PHE A 210 -15.15 22.46 4.67
CA PHE A 210 -14.25 21.53 5.38
C PHE A 210 -13.14 22.23 6.19
N ASP A 211 -12.71 23.42 5.77
CA ASP A 211 -11.77 24.30 6.49
C ASP A 211 -12.22 24.58 7.93
N SER A 212 -13.52 24.75 8.13
CA SER A 212 -14.11 25.04 9.44
C SER A 212 -14.15 23.83 10.38
N LEU A 213 -13.76 22.63 9.90
CA LEU A 213 -13.63 21.43 10.73
C LEU A 213 -12.36 21.41 11.58
N CYS A 214 -11.34 22.21 11.23
CA CYS A 214 -10.08 22.24 11.97
C CYS A 214 -10.32 22.39 13.49
N ASP A 215 -9.49 21.72 14.29
CA ASP A 215 -9.56 21.61 15.76
C ASP A 215 -10.65 20.69 16.33
N LEU A 216 -11.56 20.15 15.50
CA LEU A 216 -12.54 19.17 15.94
C LEU A 216 -11.97 17.76 15.91
N GLU A 217 -12.06 17.04 17.04
CA GLU A 217 -11.64 15.64 17.21
C GLU A 217 -12.71 14.68 16.69
N LEU A 218 -12.98 14.78 15.39
CA LEU A 218 -14.05 14.05 14.70
C LEU A 218 -13.55 13.34 13.44
N LEU A 219 -12.25 13.29 13.17
CA LEU A 219 -11.71 12.56 12.01
C LEU A 219 -11.48 11.08 12.40
N PRO A 220 -12.26 10.12 11.90
CA PRO A 220 -12.06 8.70 12.20
C PRO A 220 -10.87 8.14 11.39
N ILE A 221 -9.94 7.49 12.07
CA ILE A 221 -8.77 6.85 11.45
C ILE A 221 -8.82 5.32 11.63
N SER A 222 -8.10 4.57 10.80
CA SER A 222 -8.22 3.11 10.71
C SER A 222 -7.80 2.35 11.97
N ASP A 223 -7.10 3.00 12.92
CA ASP A 223 -6.78 2.42 14.22
C ASP A 223 -8.00 2.37 15.19
N GLY A 224 -9.14 2.91 14.76
CA GLY A 224 -10.40 2.97 15.52
C GLY A 224 -10.59 4.26 16.32
N ASN A 225 -9.58 5.12 16.41
CA ASN A 225 -9.62 6.37 17.16
C ASN A 225 -10.18 7.53 16.32
N PHE A 226 -10.49 8.63 17.01
CA PHE A 226 -10.81 9.92 16.39
C PHE A 226 -9.71 10.92 16.68
N ILE A 227 -9.19 11.56 15.65
CA ILE A 227 -8.19 12.61 15.76
C ILE A 227 -8.76 13.97 15.38
N LYS A 228 -8.00 15.02 15.68
CA LYS A 228 -8.36 16.40 15.31
C LYS A 228 -8.14 16.63 13.82
N PHE A 229 -9.07 17.31 13.17
CA PHE A 229 -8.81 17.93 11.87
C PHE A 229 -7.73 19.01 12.03
N ASN A 230 -6.73 18.99 11.15
CA ASN A 230 -5.62 19.95 11.13
C ASN A 230 -5.20 20.21 9.68
N ASN A 231 -4.66 21.39 9.38
CA ASN A 231 -4.16 21.76 8.06
C ASN A 231 -2.62 21.67 7.94
N GLN A 232 -1.89 21.59 9.05
CA GLN A 232 -0.42 21.56 9.10
C GLN A 232 0.16 20.21 9.56
N SER A 233 -0.70 19.25 9.92
CA SER A 233 -0.26 17.91 10.31
C SER A 233 0.14 17.06 9.11
N GLU A 234 0.81 15.94 9.40
CA GLU A 234 1.09 14.95 8.38
C GLU A 234 -0.22 14.42 7.73
N PRO A 235 -0.18 14.01 6.45
CA PRO A 235 -1.39 13.59 5.74
C PRO A 235 -2.08 12.35 6.33
N VAL A 236 -3.42 12.36 6.30
CA VAL A 236 -4.27 11.18 6.49
C VAL A 236 -4.82 10.77 5.13
N TYR A 237 -4.51 9.55 4.72
CA TYR A 237 -4.81 9.07 3.38
C TYR A 237 -6.18 8.41 3.29
N ILE A 238 -6.89 8.71 2.21
CA ILE A 238 -8.14 8.06 1.83
C ILE A 238 -7.79 7.03 0.76
N CYS A 239 -8.00 5.76 1.09
CA CYS A 239 -7.72 4.64 0.20
C CYS A 239 -8.77 4.51 -0.91
N SER A 240 -8.39 3.83 -1.97
CA SER A 240 -9.27 3.50 -3.08
C SER A 240 -9.10 2.02 -3.43
N ARG A 241 -9.97 1.50 -4.31
CA ARG A 241 -9.80 0.13 -4.82
C ARG A 241 -8.48 -0.07 -5.58
N GLU A 242 -7.95 1.00 -6.17
CA GLU A 242 -6.66 0.99 -6.87
C GLU A 242 -5.49 1.06 -5.89
N HIS A 243 -5.67 1.73 -4.74
CA HIS A 243 -4.64 1.96 -3.73
C HIS A 243 -5.14 1.47 -2.35
N PRO A 244 -5.11 0.16 -2.10
CA PRO A 244 -5.67 -0.46 -0.89
C PRO A 244 -4.83 -0.18 0.37
N ARG A 245 -5.50 -0.07 1.53
CA ARG A 245 -4.87 0.15 2.84
C ARG A 245 -3.99 -1.02 3.27
N GLU A 246 -4.32 -2.24 2.82
CA GLU A 246 -3.62 -3.49 3.13
C GLU A 246 -2.12 -3.46 2.75
N LEU A 247 -1.69 -2.54 1.90
CA LEU A 247 -0.29 -2.34 1.55
C LEU A 247 0.56 -1.87 2.74
N PHE A 248 -0.05 -1.20 3.73
CA PHE A 248 0.65 -0.46 4.78
C PHE A 248 0.37 -1.00 6.19
N PRO A 249 0.88 -2.18 6.55
CA PRO A 249 0.75 -2.71 7.92
C PRO A 249 1.40 -1.75 8.93
N GLY A 250 0.77 -1.54 10.09
CA GLY A 250 1.34 -0.71 11.16
C GLY A 250 1.20 0.81 10.97
N LEU A 251 0.63 1.26 9.85
CA LEU A 251 0.37 2.67 9.56
C LEU A 251 -1.12 3.03 9.68
N GLU A 252 -1.93 2.28 10.43
CA GLU A 252 -3.38 2.47 10.54
C GLU A 252 -3.76 3.88 10.98
N HIS A 253 -2.93 4.53 11.80
CA HIS A 253 -3.09 5.91 12.25
C HIS A 253 -2.96 6.97 11.13
N ARG A 254 -2.52 6.57 9.94
CA ARG A 254 -2.33 7.44 8.76
C ARG A 254 -3.41 7.28 7.71
N PHE A 255 -4.38 6.40 7.93
CA PHE A 255 -5.45 6.13 6.97
C PHE A 255 -6.81 6.47 7.55
N LEU A 256 -7.71 6.91 6.68
CA LEU A 256 -9.12 7.10 7.02
C LEU A 256 -9.74 5.73 7.32
N ASP A 257 -10.60 5.69 8.33
CA ASP A 257 -11.32 4.48 8.68
C ASP A 257 -12.26 4.00 7.54
N GLU A 258 -12.04 2.80 7.03
CA GLU A 258 -12.79 2.21 5.91
C GLU A 258 -14.17 1.68 6.33
N THR A 259 -14.47 1.61 7.64
CA THR A 259 -15.76 1.11 8.16
C THR A 259 -16.84 2.18 8.23
N ILE A 260 -16.52 3.43 7.91
CA ILE A 260 -17.48 4.54 7.94
C ILE A 260 -18.47 4.46 6.77
N GLY A 261 -19.66 5.02 6.95
CA GLY A 261 -20.69 5.00 5.92
C GLY A 261 -20.30 5.78 4.67
N GLU A 262 -20.71 5.28 3.50
CA GLU A 262 -20.36 5.81 2.16
C GLU A 262 -20.60 7.33 2.03
N ALA A 263 -21.71 7.83 2.57
CA ALA A 263 -22.04 9.25 2.53
C ALA A 263 -21.02 10.15 3.27
N ILE A 264 -20.38 9.64 4.33
CA ILE A 264 -19.31 10.33 5.04
C ILE A 264 -18.03 10.26 4.21
N THR A 265 -17.69 9.06 3.70
CA THR A 265 -16.51 8.83 2.86
C THR A 265 -16.48 9.77 1.66
N GLN A 266 -17.57 9.88 0.90
CA GLN A 266 -17.66 10.77 -0.27
C GLN A 266 -17.44 12.25 0.07
N ARG A 267 -17.92 12.69 1.25
CA ARG A 267 -17.70 14.08 1.71
C ARG A 267 -16.27 14.31 2.18
N LEU A 268 -15.65 13.34 2.84
CA LEU A 268 -14.25 13.42 3.24
C LEU A 268 -13.30 13.31 2.04
N GLU A 269 -13.65 12.55 1.01
CA GLU A 269 -12.96 12.57 -0.29
C GLU A 269 -13.00 13.96 -0.92
N SER A 270 -14.17 14.60 -0.89
CA SER A 270 -14.31 15.99 -1.37
C SER A 270 -13.42 16.95 -0.57
N ALA A 271 -13.31 16.76 0.75
CA ALA A 271 -12.37 17.51 1.59
C ALA A 271 -10.91 17.26 1.20
N GLY A 272 -10.54 16.01 0.92
CA GLY A 272 -9.20 15.64 0.50
C GLY A 272 -8.81 16.21 -0.87
N LYS A 273 -9.78 16.31 -1.80
CA LYS A 273 -9.60 16.98 -3.10
C LYS A 273 -9.42 18.49 -2.96
N GLN A 274 -10.18 19.11 -2.06
CA GLN A 274 -10.07 20.55 -1.80
C GLN A 274 -8.76 20.92 -1.09
N GLY A 275 -8.21 20.02 -0.28
CA GLY A 275 -6.94 20.22 0.41
C GLY A 275 -7.00 21.20 1.58
N SER A 276 -8.18 21.43 2.15
CA SER A 276 -8.42 22.32 3.29
C SER A 276 -8.11 21.68 4.66
N THR A 277 -7.84 20.37 4.69
CA THR A 277 -7.48 19.60 5.89
C THR A 277 -6.29 18.68 5.57
N GLN A 278 -5.87 17.87 6.54
CA GLN A 278 -4.80 16.88 6.34
C GLN A 278 -5.21 15.70 5.44
N LEU A 279 -6.48 15.62 5.03
CA LEU A 279 -6.96 14.53 4.19
C LEU A 279 -6.35 14.61 2.80
N ARG A 280 -5.87 13.48 2.30
CA ARG A 280 -5.33 13.35 0.94
C ARG A 280 -5.84 12.05 0.33
N ILE A 281 -6.14 12.08 -0.97
CA ILE A 281 -6.40 10.85 -1.71
C ILE A 281 -5.06 10.17 -1.92
N LEU A 282 -4.96 8.89 -1.53
CA LEU A 282 -3.75 8.11 -1.73
C LEU A 282 -3.46 7.96 -3.22
N ARG A 283 -2.22 8.21 -3.65
CA ARG A 283 -1.76 8.06 -5.03
C ARG A 283 -0.54 7.14 -5.11
N LYS A 284 -0.23 6.68 -6.33
CA LYS A 284 0.98 5.88 -6.63
C LYS A 284 2.26 6.46 -6.03
N ASP A 285 2.47 7.77 -6.11
CA ASP A 285 3.69 8.40 -5.60
C ASP A 285 3.77 8.41 -4.06
N ASP A 286 2.62 8.50 -3.38
CA ASP A 286 2.58 8.41 -1.92
C ASP A 286 3.02 7.01 -1.46
N VAL A 287 2.65 5.97 -2.22
CA VAL A 287 3.05 4.57 -1.93
C VAL A 287 4.57 4.41 -1.89
N LYS A 288 5.31 5.12 -2.75
CA LYS A 288 6.79 5.09 -2.76
C LYS A 288 7.37 5.55 -1.43
N SER A 289 6.72 6.50 -0.76
CA SER A 289 7.16 7.04 0.54
C SER A 289 6.60 6.24 1.73
N LEU A 290 5.39 5.70 1.60
CA LEU A 290 4.67 5.04 2.70
C LEU A 290 5.02 3.56 2.84
N LEU A 291 5.21 2.85 1.72
CA LEU A 291 5.51 1.41 1.75
C LEU A 291 6.80 1.12 2.53
N PRO A 292 7.92 1.84 2.33
CA PRO A 292 9.12 1.65 3.16
C PRO A 292 8.88 1.95 4.65
N ARG A 293 8.05 2.96 4.97
CA ARG A 293 7.71 3.35 6.36
C ARG A 293 6.78 2.35 7.06
N ALA A 294 6.03 1.56 6.28
CA ALA A 294 5.16 0.52 6.81
C ALA A 294 5.90 -0.77 7.15
N LEU A 295 7.15 -0.93 6.68
CA LEU A 295 7.93 -2.10 7.01
C LEU A 295 8.54 -1.99 8.42
N PRO A 296 8.73 -3.12 9.12
CA PRO A 296 9.41 -3.15 10.41
C PRO A 296 10.78 -2.46 10.36
N PHE A 297 11.14 -1.73 11.42
CA PHE A 297 12.43 -1.01 11.49
C PHE A 297 13.64 -1.95 11.34
N GLU A 298 13.55 -3.17 11.87
CA GLU A 298 14.56 -4.22 11.73
C GLU A 298 14.80 -4.65 10.27
N TRP A 299 13.91 -4.30 9.35
CA TRP A 299 14.07 -4.55 7.92
C TRP A 299 14.82 -3.44 7.18
N SER A 300 15.37 -2.46 7.89
CA SER A 300 16.12 -1.35 7.29
C SER A 300 17.53 -1.74 6.84
N GLU A 301 18.18 -2.69 7.52
CA GLU A 301 19.58 -3.08 7.30
C GLU A 301 19.74 -4.51 6.75
N GLY A 302 20.96 -4.85 6.29
CA GLY A 302 21.32 -6.19 5.80
C GLY A 302 20.80 -6.54 4.40
N ASN A 303 21.18 -7.70 3.88
CA ASN A 303 20.79 -8.15 2.52
C ASN A 303 19.53 -9.03 2.50
N THR A 304 19.18 -9.62 3.63
CA THR A 304 18.04 -10.50 3.84
C THR A 304 17.48 -10.24 5.24
N VAL A 305 16.17 -10.39 5.41
CA VAL A 305 15.48 -10.18 6.68
C VAL A 305 14.61 -11.39 7.01
N LEU A 306 14.29 -11.58 8.28
CA LEU A 306 13.42 -12.66 8.74
C LEU A 306 11.99 -12.15 8.93
N TRP A 307 11.04 -12.80 8.29
CA TRP A 307 9.63 -12.46 8.34
C TRP A 307 8.84 -13.53 9.10
N TYR A 308 8.08 -13.10 10.11
CA TYR A 308 7.30 -13.95 11.00
C TYR A 308 5.79 -13.68 10.79
N PRO A 309 5.18 -14.19 9.72
CA PRO A 309 3.82 -13.82 9.30
C PRO A 309 2.70 -14.31 10.24
N GLU A 310 3.00 -15.30 11.08
CA GLU A 310 2.03 -15.96 11.98
C GLU A 310 2.29 -15.59 13.45
N ASP A 311 3.37 -14.86 13.75
CA ASP A 311 3.71 -14.45 15.11
C ASP A 311 3.30 -13.00 15.37
N ARG A 312 2.36 -12.81 16.30
CA ARG A 312 1.85 -11.49 16.68
C ARG A 312 2.85 -10.67 17.49
N ASN A 313 3.90 -11.29 18.04
CA ASN A 313 4.87 -10.60 18.91
C ASN A 313 5.84 -9.71 18.11
N HIS A 314 6.04 -9.98 16.82
CA HIS A 314 7.04 -9.31 16.00
C HIS A 314 6.49 -8.10 15.23
N SER A 315 5.20 -7.75 15.38
CA SER A 315 4.54 -6.66 14.63
C SER A 315 4.79 -6.73 13.11
N HIS A 316 4.98 -7.95 12.58
CA HIS A 316 5.31 -8.19 11.19
C HIS A 316 4.06 -8.22 10.29
N PRO A 317 4.20 -7.93 8.98
CA PRO A 317 3.09 -8.02 8.05
C PRO A 317 2.44 -9.42 8.06
N PRO A 318 1.11 -9.56 7.90
CA PRO A 318 0.46 -10.86 7.86
C PRO A 318 0.79 -11.64 6.59
N LYS A 319 0.70 -12.97 6.59
CA LYS A 319 1.06 -13.84 5.44
C LYS A 319 0.48 -13.41 4.08
N GLY A 320 -0.75 -12.90 4.06
CA GLY A 320 -1.43 -12.44 2.84
C GLY A 320 -0.91 -11.11 2.28
N TRP A 321 -0.19 -10.32 3.08
CA TRP A 321 0.31 -8.99 2.70
C TRP A 321 1.17 -9.01 1.45
N ILE A 322 2.14 -9.93 1.37
CA ILE A 322 3.09 -9.97 0.26
C ILE A 322 2.38 -10.22 -1.09
N ARG A 323 1.28 -10.97 -1.08
CA ARG A 323 0.45 -11.19 -2.26
C ARG A 323 -0.25 -9.90 -2.69
N VAL A 324 -0.77 -9.12 -1.75
CA VAL A 324 -1.41 -7.82 -2.04
C VAL A 324 -0.39 -6.86 -2.64
N VAL A 325 0.82 -6.79 -2.06
CA VAL A 325 1.90 -5.95 -2.58
C VAL A 325 2.24 -6.32 -4.02
N TRP A 326 2.48 -7.59 -4.33
CA TRP A 326 2.85 -7.98 -5.69
C TRP A 326 1.74 -7.80 -6.73
N ILE A 327 0.47 -8.03 -6.36
CA ILE A 327 -0.67 -7.71 -7.23
C ILE A 327 -0.73 -6.20 -7.51
N TYR A 328 -0.48 -5.38 -6.49
CA TYR A 328 -0.43 -3.93 -6.65
C TYR A 328 0.74 -3.47 -7.54
N LEU A 329 1.93 -4.04 -7.35
CA LEU A 329 3.10 -3.75 -8.21
C LEU A 329 2.81 -4.12 -9.67
N GLN A 330 2.21 -5.28 -9.91
CA GLN A 330 1.84 -5.70 -11.26
C GLN A 330 0.91 -4.70 -11.96
N ASN A 331 -0.05 -4.12 -11.23
CA ASN A 331 -1.05 -3.22 -11.81
C ASN A 331 -0.55 -1.77 -11.94
N CYS A 332 0.28 -1.31 -11.01
CA CYS A 332 0.66 0.10 -10.92
C CYS A 332 2.12 0.40 -11.28
N PHE A 333 3.01 -0.59 -11.31
CA PHE A 333 4.46 -0.44 -11.51
C PHE A 333 4.94 -1.37 -12.64
N ALA A 334 4.66 -1.01 -13.89
CA ALA A 334 4.82 -1.91 -15.03
C ALA A 334 6.28 -2.30 -15.35
N ASP A 335 7.25 -1.44 -15.03
CA ASP A 335 8.66 -1.62 -15.38
C ASP A 335 9.59 -1.76 -14.15
N ALA A 336 10.82 -2.20 -14.42
CA ALA A 336 11.81 -2.42 -13.37
C ALA A 336 12.29 -1.12 -12.71
N GLY A 337 12.34 0.00 -13.44
CA GLY A 337 12.76 1.29 -12.89
C GLY A 337 11.75 1.82 -11.89
N ASP A 338 10.47 1.65 -12.20
CA ASP A 338 9.34 1.90 -11.32
C ASP A 338 9.44 1.07 -10.03
N ILE A 339 9.73 -0.24 -10.12
CA ILE A 339 9.95 -1.07 -8.93
C ILE A 339 11.16 -0.59 -8.13
N LEU A 340 12.28 -0.28 -8.79
CA LEU A 340 13.49 0.23 -8.14
C LEU A 340 13.26 1.59 -7.45
N SER A 341 12.30 2.39 -7.93
CA SER A 341 11.93 3.67 -7.30
C SER A 341 11.32 3.52 -5.90
N LEU A 342 10.83 2.32 -5.54
CA LEU A 342 10.38 1.98 -4.18
C LEU A 342 11.55 1.79 -3.20
N GLY A 343 12.78 1.73 -3.70
CA GLY A 343 13.98 1.40 -2.94
C GLY A 343 14.22 -0.11 -2.82
N LYS A 344 15.30 -0.47 -2.12
CA LYS A 344 15.75 -1.87 -1.93
C LYS A 344 14.93 -2.59 -0.86
N LEU A 345 13.62 -2.70 -1.07
CA LEU A 345 12.69 -3.30 -0.11
C LEU A 345 12.79 -4.84 -0.11
N PRO A 346 12.70 -5.49 1.06
CA PRO A 346 12.69 -6.95 1.19
C PRO A 346 11.33 -7.55 0.78
N LEU A 347 11.11 -7.67 -0.53
CA LEU A 347 9.83 -8.15 -1.10
C LEU A 347 9.94 -9.51 -1.80
N LEU A 348 11.10 -10.17 -1.79
CA LEU A 348 11.29 -11.48 -2.42
C LEU A 348 11.33 -12.60 -1.36
N PRO A 349 10.24 -13.35 -1.13
CA PRO A 349 10.26 -14.49 -0.21
C PRO A 349 11.06 -15.65 -0.81
N LEU A 350 12.10 -16.12 -0.11
CA LEU A 350 12.94 -17.22 -0.58
C LEU A 350 12.28 -18.59 -0.37
N ASN A 351 11.53 -18.76 0.70
CA ASN A 351 10.80 -20.00 0.98
C ASN A 351 9.55 -19.70 1.82
N MET A 352 8.39 -19.74 1.19
CA MET A 352 7.09 -19.45 1.84
C MET A 352 6.60 -20.61 2.74
N SER A 353 7.24 -21.77 2.67
CA SER A 353 6.91 -22.97 3.44
C SER A 353 7.66 -23.08 4.77
N LYS A 354 8.66 -22.21 5.01
CA LYS A 354 9.43 -22.15 6.26
C LYS A 354 9.03 -20.94 7.11
N THR A 355 9.03 -21.12 8.43
CA THR A 355 8.83 -20.03 9.40
C THR A 355 10.06 -19.95 10.32
N PRO A 356 10.74 -18.80 10.42
CA PRO A 356 10.50 -17.55 9.69
C PRO A 356 10.78 -17.66 8.18
N VAL A 357 10.05 -16.88 7.39
CA VAL A 357 10.29 -16.73 5.95
C VAL A 357 11.49 -15.80 5.77
N THR A 358 12.52 -16.23 5.06
CA THR A 358 13.62 -15.34 4.69
C THR A 358 13.21 -14.49 3.49
N MET A 359 13.27 -13.16 3.63
CA MET A 359 12.95 -12.20 2.58
C MET A 359 14.24 -11.59 2.03
N ALA A 360 14.39 -11.61 0.71
CA ALA A 360 15.47 -10.95 -0.01
C ALA A 360 15.02 -9.58 -0.54
N ARG A 361 15.98 -8.66 -0.66
CA ARG A 361 15.74 -7.32 -1.20
C ARG A 361 15.62 -7.34 -2.71
N LEU A 362 14.73 -6.49 -3.23
CA LEU A 362 14.68 -6.16 -4.65
C LEU A 362 15.91 -5.32 -5.01
N CYS A 363 16.88 -5.95 -5.66
CA CYS A 363 18.11 -5.34 -6.10
C CYS A 363 18.35 -5.66 -7.57
N GLU A 364 18.87 -4.68 -8.30
CA GLU A 364 19.47 -4.88 -9.62
C GLU A 364 20.91 -4.33 -9.57
N PRO A 365 21.94 -5.16 -9.81
CA PRO A 365 21.88 -6.58 -10.17
C PRO A 365 21.50 -7.49 -8.97
N SER A 366 20.95 -8.69 -9.26
CA SER A 366 20.41 -9.61 -8.25
C SER A 366 21.27 -10.86 -8.04
N ARG A 367 21.23 -11.40 -6.81
CA ARG A 367 21.82 -12.70 -6.43
C ARG A 367 20.79 -13.80 -6.18
N VAL A 368 19.52 -13.56 -6.52
CA VAL A 368 18.42 -14.51 -6.28
C VAL A 368 18.22 -15.41 -7.49
N VAL A 369 18.21 -16.73 -7.29
CA VAL A 369 17.95 -17.74 -8.32
C VAL A 369 16.78 -18.61 -7.89
N VAL A 370 15.84 -18.84 -8.79
CA VAL A 370 14.73 -19.77 -8.58
C VAL A 370 15.22 -21.20 -8.70
N LYS A 371 14.81 -22.05 -7.77
CA LYS A 371 15.14 -23.48 -7.78
C LYS A 371 14.39 -24.25 -8.85
N HIS A 372 13.10 -23.96 -9.08
CA HIS A 372 12.27 -24.65 -10.06
C HIS A 372 11.42 -23.69 -10.90
N PHE A 373 11.51 -23.78 -12.23
CA PHE A 373 10.75 -22.94 -13.16
C PHE A 373 10.52 -23.63 -14.51
N TYR A 374 9.26 -23.75 -14.96
CA TYR A 374 8.85 -24.38 -16.22
C TYR A 374 9.60 -25.69 -16.57
N GLY A 375 9.67 -26.63 -15.61
CA GLY A 375 10.30 -27.94 -15.81
C GLY A 375 11.83 -27.95 -15.75
N HIS A 376 12.47 -26.79 -15.61
CA HIS A 376 13.88 -26.67 -15.26
C HIS A 376 14.03 -26.58 -13.76
N TYR A 377 15.00 -27.29 -13.19
CA TYR A 377 15.29 -27.25 -11.77
C TYR A 377 16.77 -27.30 -11.47
N LEU A 378 17.15 -26.75 -10.32
CA LEU A 378 18.46 -26.92 -9.70
C LEU A 378 18.38 -28.10 -8.73
N ASP A 379 19.31 -29.03 -8.87
CA ASP A 379 19.49 -30.12 -7.91
C ASP A 379 19.77 -29.58 -6.50
N ASP A 380 19.42 -30.37 -5.49
CA ASP A 380 19.67 -30.04 -4.08
C ASP A 380 21.15 -29.81 -3.80
N ASP A 381 22.00 -30.72 -4.28
CA ASP A 381 23.46 -30.63 -4.13
C ASP A 381 24.02 -29.34 -4.76
N VAL A 382 23.55 -28.96 -5.95
CA VAL A 382 23.97 -27.71 -6.62
C VAL A 382 23.46 -26.50 -5.86
N SER A 383 22.21 -26.54 -5.39
CA SER A 383 21.62 -25.46 -4.60
C SER A 383 22.41 -25.19 -3.32
N ASP A 384 22.83 -26.24 -2.61
CA ASP A 384 23.64 -26.13 -1.39
C ASP A 384 25.02 -25.53 -1.67
N ILE A 385 25.64 -25.90 -2.78
CA ILE A 385 26.90 -25.27 -3.24
C ILE A 385 26.68 -23.78 -3.51
N LEU A 386 25.63 -23.41 -4.23
CA LEU A 386 25.33 -22.02 -4.57
C LEU A 386 25.06 -21.16 -3.33
N VAL A 387 24.38 -21.71 -2.32
CA VAL A 387 24.18 -21.04 -1.03
C VAL A 387 25.52 -20.77 -0.34
N LYS A 388 26.46 -21.74 -0.34
CA LYS A 388 27.82 -21.54 0.20
C LYS A 388 28.57 -20.42 -0.55
N LEU A 389 28.32 -20.27 -1.85
CA LEU A 389 28.89 -19.22 -2.69
C LEU A 389 28.17 -17.85 -2.56
N GLY A 390 27.18 -17.74 -1.68
CA GLY A 390 26.48 -16.49 -1.38
C GLY A 390 25.27 -16.19 -2.27
N VAL A 391 24.90 -17.11 -3.17
CA VAL A 391 23.68 -17.01 -3.98
C VAL A 391 22.46 -17.31 -3.11
N LEU A 392 21.37 -16.58 -3.32
CA LEU A 392 20.11 -16.80 -2.62
C LEU A 392 19.20 -17.69 -3.46
N ILE A 393 18.86 -18.87 -2.93
CA ILE A 393 17.96 -19.79 -3.62
C ILE A 393 16.52 -19.55 -3.17
N MET A 394 15.66 -19.24 -4.14
CA MET A 394 14.22 -19.17 -3.97
C MET A 394 13.63 -20.55 -4.28
N THR A 395 13.19 -21.28 -3.25
CA THR A 395 12.72 -22.67 -3.39
C THR A 395 11.44 -22.76 -4.21
N ASP A 396 10.52 -21.85 -3.96
CA ASP A 396 9.21 -21.78 -4.60
C ASP A 396 9.12 -20.43 -5.31
N TYR A 397 8.88 -20.43 -6.63
CA TYR A 397 8.61 -19.19 -7.38
C TYR A 397 7.11 -18.90 -7.35
N PRO A 398 6.63 -17.97 -6.50
CA PRO A 398 5.20 -17.81 -6.29
C PRO A 398 4.54 -17.19 -7.54
N SER A 399 3.37 -17.69 -7.92
CA SER A 399 2.65 -17.22 -9.11
C SER A 399 2.36 -15.71 -9.08
N PHE A 400 2.06 -15.16 -7.90
CA PHE A 400 1.83 -13.72 -7.72
C PHE A 400 3.06 -12.85 -8.05
N ILE A 401 4.28 -13.39 -7.95
CA ILE A 401 5.51 -12.74 -8.42
C ILE A 401 5.70 -13.02 -9.91
N GLY A 402 5.45 -14.27 -10.32
CA GLY A 402 5.60 -14.75 -11.70
C GLY A 402 4.78 -14.01 -12.74
N HIS A 403 3.66 -13.40 -12.36
CA HIS A 403 2.85 -12.59 -13.28
C HIS A 403 3.47 -11.23 -13.62
N HIS A 404 4.49 -10.79 -12.88
CA HIS A 404 5.13 -9.50 -13.13
C HIS A 404 6.22 -9.62 -14.22
N PRO A 405 6.10 -8.94 -15.38
CA PRO A 405 7.00 -9.15 -16.52
C PRO A 405 8.44 -8.72 -16.25
N ALA A 406 8.65 -7.70 -15.40
CA ALA A 406 9.96 -7.18 -15.09
C ALA A 406 10.79 -8.00 -14.06
N VAL A 407 10.21 -9.03 -13.43
CA VAL A 407 10.88 -9.73 -12.31
C VAL A 407 11.90 -10.76 -12.77
N LEU A 408 11.45 -11.71 -13.59
CA LEU A 408 12.29 -12.80 -14.05
C LEU A 408 13.38 -12.29 -14.99
N GLY A 409 14.61 -12.72 -14.77
CA GLY A 409 15.79 -12.32 -15.53
C GLY A 409 16.49 -11.06 -15.00
N ARG A 410 15.82 -10.23 -14.18
CA ARG A 410 16.38 -9.01 -13.59
C ARG A 410 16.55 -9.10 -12.08
N PHE A 411 15.43 -9.17 -11.35
CA PHE A 411 15.43 -9.26 -9.88
C PHE A 411 15.53 -10.71 -9.39
N VAL A 412 15.12 -11.67 -10.22
CA VAL A 412 15.18 -13.10 -9.92
C VAL A 412 15.63 -13.85 -11.17
N HIS A 413 16.65 -14.67 -11.07
CA HIS A 413 17.18 -15.41 -12.21
C HIS A 413 16.57 -16.82 -12.32
N PRO A 414 16.36 -17.33 -13.55
CA PRO A 414 15.89 -18.70 -13.75
C PRO A 414 16.94 -19.74 -13.33
N PRO A 415 16.55 -21.02 -13.11
CA PRO A 415 17.45 -22.15 -12.84
C PRO A 415 18.28 -22.55 -14.08
N SER A 416 19.00 -21.61 -14.66
CA SER A 416 19.90 -21.81 -15.80
C SER A 416 21.32 -21.43 -15.42
N VAL A 417 22.31 -22.01 -16.12
CA VAL A 417 23.72 -21.69 -15.85
C VAL A 417 23.99 -20.19 -15.99
N GLN A 418 23.40 -19.53 -17.00
CA GLN A 418 23.54 -18.09 -17.16
C GLN A 418 22.90 -17.31 -16.00
N GLY A 419 21.71 -17.71 -15.55
CA GLY A 419 21.07 -17.08 -14.39
C GLY A 419 21.88 -17.22 -13.11
N VAL A 420 22.47 -18.40 -12.90
CA VAL A 420 23.37 -18.69 -11.78
C VAL A 420 24.65 -17.86 -11.88
N LEU A 421 25.29 -17.77 -13.05
CA LEU A 421 26.50 -16.97 -13.25
C LEU A 421 26.26 -15.49 -12.95
N LYS A 422 25.13 -14.93 -13.41
CA LYS A 422 24.73 -13.54 -13.04
C LYS A 422 24.65 -13.36 -11.53
N ALA A 423 23.99 -14.30 -10.84
CA ALA A 423 23.89 -14.26 -9.38
C ALA A 423 25.24 -14.43 -8.67
N MET A 424 26.14 -15.26 -9.23
CA MET A 424 27.50 -15.45 -8.71
C MET A 424 28.38 -14.22 -8.90
N VAL A 425 28.24 -13.49 -10.01
CA VAL A 425 28.93 -12.21 -10.24
C VAL A 425 28.57 -11.21 -9.15
N VAL A 426 27.27 -11.06 -8.86
CA VAL A 426 26.79 -10.20 -7.77
C VAL A 426 27.28 -10.70 -6.40
N SER A 427 27.24 -12.01 -6.17
CA SER A 427 27.72 -12.58 -4.91
C SER A 427 29.22 -12.33 -4.71
N SER A 428 30.01 -12.44 -5.77
CA SER A 428 31.45 -12.15 -5.78
C SER A 428 31.73 -10.69 -5.43
N SER A 429 31.01 -9.74 -6.05
CA SER A 429 31.23 -8.31 -5.85
C SER A 429 30.80 -7.81 -4.47
N MET A 430 29.84 -8.49 -3.82
CA MET A 430 29.42 -8.19 -2.44
C MET A 430 30.34 -8.78 -1.38
N MET A 431 31.24 -9.69 -1.75
CA MET A 431 32.24 -10.26 -0.84
C MET A 431 33.56 -9.48 -0.94
N THR A 432 34.46 -9.70 0.03
CA THR A 432 35.85 -9.23 -0.10
C THR A 432 36.50 -9.88 -1.32
N ASN A 433 37.29 -9.10 -2.07
CA ASN A 433 37.88 -9.56 -3.33
C ASN A 433 38.58 -10.93 -3.15
N GLY A 434 38.27 -11.88 -4.04
CA GLY A 434 38.81 -13.24 -3.99
C GLY A 434 38.08 -14.24 -3.07
N LYS A 435 37.21 -13.78 -2.15
CA LYS A 435 36.58 -14.65 -1.15
C LYS A 435 35.70 -15.74 -1.74
N LEU A 436 34.97 -15.45 -2.82
CA LEU A 436 34.17 -16.48 -3.50
C LEU A 436 35.06 -17.62 -4.00
N PHE A 437 36.21 -17.30 -4.58
CA PHE A 437 37.15 -18.30 -5.12
C PHE A 437 37.86 -19.07 -3.99
N GLU A 438 38.13 -18.43 -2.86
CA GLU A 438 38.61 -19.08 -1.64
C GLU A 438 37.60 -20.08 -1.07
N ILE A 439 36.30 -19.74 -1.05
CA ILE A 439 35.24 -20.67 -0.65
C ILE A 439 35.26 -21.90 -1.56
N VAL A 440 35.35 -21.71 -2.88
CA VAL A 440 35.48 -22.84 -3.81
C VAL A 440 36.74 -23.65 -3.50
N ARG A 441 37.89 -23.01 -3.25
CA ARG A 441 39.16 -23.70 -3.02
C ARG A 441 39.17 -24.53 -1.73
N ILE A 442 38.70 -23.94 -0.62
CA ILE A 442 38.86 -24.47 0.74
C ILE A 442 37.60 -25.16 1.26
N VAL A 443 36.42 -24.57 1.07
CA VAL A 443 35.17 -25.02 1.70
C VAL A 443 34.50 -26.14 0.90
N LEU A 444 34.54 -26.07 -0.43
CA LEU A 444 33.93 -27.10 -1.28
C LEU A 444 34.79 -28.37 -1.33
N SER A 445 34.13 -29.50 -1.13
CA SER A 445 34.71 -30.83 -1.30
C SER A 445 35.04 -31.13 -2.76
N THR A 446 35.86 -32.16 -3.01
CA THR A 446 36.18 -32.64 -4.36
C THR A 446 34.93 -32.96 -5.17
N LYS A 447 33.94 -33.62 -4.55
CA LYS A 447 32.67 -33.97 -5.20
C LYS A 447 31.86 -32.72 -5.55
N GLU A 448 31.77 -31.75 -4.65
CA GLU A 448 31.06 -30.49 -4.90
C GLU A 448 31.70 -29.66 -6.01
N LYS A 449 33.04 -29.63 -6.09
CA LYS A 449 33.76 -28.95 -7.19
C LYS A 449 33.47 -29.60 -8.54
N GLN A 450 33.44 -30.93 -8.59
CA GLN A 450 33.09 -31.68 -9.80
C GLN A 450 31.62 -31.48 -10.19
N LEU A 451 30.69 -31.46 -9.23
CA LEU A 451 29.27 -31.15 -9.48
C LEU A 451 29.07 -29.72 -9.98
N LEU A 452 29.76 -28.74 -9.38
CA LEU A 452 29.72 -27.36 -9.84
C LEU A 452 30.25 -27.25 -11.27
N ARG A 453 31.35 -27.95 -11.59
CA ARG A 453 31.90 -28.01 -12.94
C ARG A 453 30.91 -28.62 -13.94
N SER A 454 30.33 -29.77 -13.63
CA SER A 454 29.40 -30.46 -14.52
C SER A 454 28.15 -29.61 -14.79
N PHE A 455 27.66 -28.89 -13.77
CA PHE A 455 26.59 -27.92 -13.92
C PHE A 455 26.99 -26.77 -14.86
N LEU A 456 28.15 -26.14 -14.62
CA LEU A 456 28.63 -24.98 -15.37
C LEU A 456 28.98 -25.28 -16.83
N VAL A 457 29.30 -26.53 -17.18
CA VAL A 457 29.58 -26.94 -18.57
C VAL A 457 28.36 -26.81 -19.48
N ASN A 458 27.15 -26.92 -18.93
CA ASN A 458 25.90 -26.91 -19.69
C ASN A 458 25.49 -25.49 -20.18
N ILE A 459 26.44 -24.60 -20.42
CA ILE A 459 26.20 -23.26 -20.97
C ILE A 459 25.73 -23.40 -22.42
N LYS A 460 24.44 -23.12 -22.63
CA LYS A 460 23.80 -23.14 -23.96
C LYS A 460 24.03 -21.83 -24.75
N CYS A 461 24.53 -20.78 -24.11
CA CYS A 461 24.69 -19.46 -24.70
C CYS A 461 26.02 -19.34 -25.47
N LYS A 462 25.94 -18.79 -26.69
CA LYS A 462 27.12 -18.56 -27.56
C LYS A 462 27.98 -17.36 -27.13
N GLN A 463 27.49 -16.50 -26.22
CA GLN A 463 28.20 -15.32 -25.72
C GLN A 463 27.90 -15.15 -24.22
N LEU A 464 28.95 -15.21 -23.40
CA LEU A 464 28.93 -14.81 -21.99
C LEU A 464 29.31 -13.33 -21.91
N TYR A 465 28.76 -12.61 -20.93
CA TYR A 465 29.27 -11.27 -20.62
C TYR A 465 30.66 -11.37 -20.00
N GLN A 466 31.49 -10.33 -20.16
CA GLN A 466 32.88 -10.34 -19.68
C GLN A 466 32.98 -10.66 -18.18
N GLU A 467 32.10 -10.08 -17.35
CA GLU A 467 32.08 -10.32 -15.91
C GLU A 467 31.74 -11.79 -15.56
N GLU A 468 30.78 -12.39 -16.27
CA GLU A 468 30.39 -13.78 -16.10
C GLU A 468 31.57 -14.71 -16.48
N TYR A 469 32.24 -14.40 -17.59
CA TYR A 469 33.43 -15.12 -18.05
C TYR A 469 34.59 -14.98 -17.07
N ASP A 470 34.83 -13.79 -16.52
CA ASP A 470 35.89 -13.53 -15.55
C ASP A 470 35.69 -14.31 -14.25
N VAL A 471 34.45 -14.40 -13.76
CA VAL A 471 34.10 -15.25 -12.62
C VAL A 471 34.36 -16.71 -12.96
N LEU A 472 33.86 -17.19 -14.10
CA LEU A 472 34.03 -18.59 -14.52
C LEU A 472 35.51 -18.99 -14.64
N CYS A 473 36.34 -18.13 -15.23
CA CYS A 473 37.78 -18.35 -15.36
C CYS A 473 38.53 -18.38 -14.02
N SER A 474 37.98 -17.73 -13.00
CA SER A 474 38.60 -17.62 -11.66
C SER A 474 38.21 -18.78 -10.73
N LEU A 475 37.23 -19.61 -11.10
CA LEU A 475 36.77 -20.72 -10.27
C LEU A 475 37.80 -21.87 -10.28
N PRO A 476 38.32 -22.32 -9.10
CA PRO A 476 39.22 -23.46 -9.02
C PRO A 476 38.46 -24.79 -9.08
N VAL A 477 37.95 -25.14 -10.27
CA VAL A 477 37.14 -26.34 -10.53
C VAL A 477 37.83 -27.37 -11.42
N PHE A 478 38.99 -27.04 -12.00
CA PHE A 478 39.78 -27.99 -12.75
C PHE A 478 40.63 -28.83 -11.82
N GLU A 479 40.55 -30.15 -11.96
CA GLU A 479 41.41 -31.08 -11.24
C GLU A 479 42.71 -31.26 -12.05
N THR A 480 43.86 -31.22 -11.39
CA THR A 480 45.14 -31.56 -12.02
C THR A 480 45.44 -33.05 -11.90
N LEU A 481 46.39 -33.55 -12.68
CA LEU A 481 46.88 -34.92 -12.53
C LEU A 481 47.43 -35.23 -11.13
N ALA A 482 47.87 -34.20 -10.40
CA ALA A 482 48.30 -34.27 -9.00
C ALA A 482 47.13 -34.12 -7.99
N LYS A 483 45.88 -34.21 -8.44
CA LYS A 483 44.66 -34.12 -7.61
C LYS A 483 44.48 -32.78 -6.88
N LYS A 484 45.09 -31.71 -7.40
CA LYS A 484 44.88 -30.34 -6.92
C LYS A 484 43.81 -29.65 -7.75
N PHE A 485 43.11 -28.67 -7.16
CA PHE A 485 42.12 -27.87 -7.87
C PHE A 485 42.66 -26.49 -8.23
N VAL A 486 42.52 -26.13 -9.50
CA VAL A 486 43.10 -24.92 -10.11
C VAL A 486 42.05 -24.20 -10.96
N SER A 487 42.23 -22.89 -11.11
CA SER A 487 41.41 -22.05 -11.99
C SER A 487 42.01 -21.92 -13.39
N ALA A 488 41.22 -21.51 -14.37
CA ALA A 488 41.74 -21.25 -15.73
C ALA A 488 42.73 -20.07 -15.75
N LYS A 489 42.56 -19.09 -14.84
CA LYS A 489 43.46 -17.93 -14.71
C LYS A 489 44.88 -18.30 -14.25
N GLU A 490 45.06 -19.46 -13.65
CA GLU A 490 46.40 -19.95 -13.25
C GLU A 490 47.26 -20.37 -14.47
N GLY A 491 46.68 -20.41 -15.68
CA GLY A 491 47.44 -20.55 -16.93
C GLY A 491 48.05 -21.93 -17.16
N LEU A 492 47.60 -22.95 -16.42
CA LEU A 492 48.06 -24.32 -16.60
C LEU A 492 47.55 -24.91 -17.93
N ARG A 493 48.39 -25.74 -18.55
CA ARG A 493 48.04 -26.49 -19.76
C ARG A 493 47.30 -27.77 -19.38
N ALA A 494 46.42 -28.25 -20.24
CA ALA A 494 45.73 -29.52 -20.05
C ALA A 494 46.47 -30.67 -20.73
N ALA A 495 46.50 -31.83 -20.06
CA ALA A 495 46.99 -33.05 -20.67
C ALA A 495 46.00 -33.55 -21.74
N PRO A 496 46.45 -34.23 -22.81
CA PRO A 496 45.55 -34.96 -23.69
C PRO A 496 44.77 -36.04 -22.92
N PRO A 497 43.56 -36.40 -23.37
CA PRO A 497 42.76 -37.45 -22.73
C PRO A 497 43.35 -38.85 -22.90
N GLU A 498 44.24 -39.05 -23.88
CA GLU A 498 44.91 -40.33 -24.08
C GLU A 498 45.97 -40.55 -22.98
N PRO A 499 45.82 -41.62 -22.15
CA PRO A 499 46.75 -41.88 -21.07
C PRO A 499 48.09 -42.39 -21.62
N LEU A 500 49.18 -41.86 -21.07
CA LEU A 500 50.51 -42.43 -21.27
C LEU A 500 50.75 -43.58 -20.28
N PRO A 501 51.62 -44.55 -20.61
CA PRO A 501 51.96 -45.69 -19.73
C PRO A 501 52.80 -45.29 -18.50
N ILE A 502 52.87 -44.00 -18.18
CA ILE A 502 53.63 -43.42 -17.06
C ILE A 502 52.81 -42.33 -16.35
N THR A 503 53.08 -42.13 -15.06
CA THR A 503 52.50 -41.01 -14.31
C THR A 503 53.23 -39.71 -14.64
N LEU A 504 52.51 -38.75 -15.21
CA LEU A 504 53.04 -37.42 -15.49
C LEU A 504 53.37 -36.69 -14.18
N ARG A 505 54.53 -36.03 -14.09
CA ARG A 505 54.95 -35.25 -12.91
C ARG A 505 54.65 -33.76 -13.00
N GLY A 506 54.24 -33.26 -14.16
CA GLY A 506 53.85 -31.86 -14.34
C GLY A 506 52.44 -31.56 -13.80
N ASP A 507 52.27 -30.36 -13.25
CA ASP A 507 50.96 -29.82 -12.85
C ASP A 507 50.15 -29.44 -14.11
N LEU A 508 49.58 -30.45 -14.78
CA LEU A 508 48.68 -30.31 -15.92
C LEU A 508 47.23 -30.53 -15.49
N VAL A 509 46.30 -29.84 -16.12
CA VAL A 509 44.85 -30.05 -15.93
C VAL A 509 44.46 -31.41 -16.51
N ASP A 510 43.74 -32.20 -15.71
CA ASP A 510 43.14 -33.47 -16.07
C ASP A 510 41.81 -33.24 -16.80
N VAL A 511 41.76 -33.59 -18.08
CA VAL A 511 40.58 -33.52 -18.95
C VAL A 511 40.07 -34.91 -19.35
N SER A 512 40.38 -35.93 -18.54
CA SER A 512 39.86 -37.29 -18.75
C SER A 512 38.33 -37.37 -18.64
N GLN A 513 37.73 -36.48 -17.84
CA GLN A 513 36.28 -36.34 -17.72
C GLN A 513 35.72 -35.41 -18.80
N ASP A 514 34.58 -35.78 -19.38
CA ASP A 514 33.93 -35.02 -20.46
C ASP A 514 33.60 -33.58 -20.05
N ASP A 515 33.17 -33.38 -18.80
CA ASP A 515 32.85 -32.06 -18.25
C ASP A 515 34.10 -31.17 -18.14
N SER A 516 35.22 -31.73 -17.66
CA SER A 516 36.50 -31.04 -17.57
C SER A 516 37.02 -30.65 -18.97
N MET A 517 36.92 -31.56 -19.93
CA MET A 517 37.33 -31.29 -21.31
C MET A 517 36.47 -30.20 -21.96
N ALA A 518 35.15 -30.28 -21.80
CA ALA A 518 34.22 -29.31 -22.35
C ALA A 518 34.44 -27.92 -21.74
N LEU A 519 34.61 -27.82 -20.42
CA LEU A 519 34.87 -26.54 -19.76
C LEU A 519 36.24 -25.96 -20.16
N ALA A 520 37.28 -26.81 -20.25
CA ALA A 520 38.61 -26.39 -20.69
C ALA A 520 38.58 -25.76 -22.08
N ARG A 521 37.83 -26.37 -23.02
CA ARG A 521 37.61 -25.81 -24.35
C ARG A 521 36.84 -24.48 -24.31
N LEU A 522 35.78 -24.40 -23.50
CA LEU A 522 34.98 -23.18 -23.35
C LEU A 522 35.83 -22.00 -22.82
N LEU A 523 36.73 -22.28 -21.88
CA LEU A 523 37.57 -21.28 -21.24
C LEU A 523 38.90 -21.02 -21.97
N GLY A 524 39.14 -21.68 -23.11
CA GLY A 524 40.37 -21.47 -23.89
C GLY A 524 41.64 -22.05 -23.24
N VAL A 525 41.51 -23.01 -22.33
CA VAL A 525 42.66 -23.71 -21.74
C VAL A 525 43.34 -24.55 -22.84
N LYS A 526 44.65 -24.35 -23.04
CA LYS A 526 45.40 -25.08 -24.07
C LYS A 526 45.53 -26.56 -23.72
N ILE A 527 44.77 -27.40 -24.43
CA ILE A 527 44.91 -28.88 -24.40
C ILE A 527 46.08 -29.26 -25.32
N LEU A 528 47.11 -29.88 -24.74
CA LEU A 528 48.28 -30.30 -25.50
C LEU A 528 47.93 -31.50 -26.39
N THR A 529 48.45 -31.51 -27.62
CA THR A 529 48.48 -32.74 -28.40
C THR A 529 49.44 -33.75 -27.76
N PRO A 530 49.28 -35.07 -27.97
CA PRO A 530 50.21 -36.05 -27.41
C PRO A 530 51.68 -35.79 -27.76
N VAL A 531 51.94 -35.31 -28.98
CA VAL A 531 53.30 -34.92 -29.42
C VAL A 531 53.82 -33.70 -28.67
N GLU A 532 52.99 -32.67 -28.46
CA GLU A 532 53.36 -31.51 -27.66
C GLU A 532 53.60 -31.88 -26.19
N LEU A 533 52.77 -32.76 -25.60
CA LEU A 533 52.96 -33.27 -24.25
C LEU A 533 54.33 -33.96 -24.11
N LEU A 534 54.64 -34.88 -25.03
CA LEU A 534 55.91 -35.59 -25.02
C LEU A 534 57.10 -34.63 -25.14
N CYS A 535 57.08 -33.72 -26.10
CA CYS A 535 58.17 -32.77 -26.31
C CYS A 535 58.33 -31.72 -25.20
N GLN A 536 57.22 -31.17 -24.70
CA GLN A 536 57.24 -29.98 -23.84
C GLN A 536 57.26 -30.33 -22.35
N VAL A 537 56.86 -31.54 -21.97
CA VAL A 537 56.73 -31.96 -20.57
C VAL A 537 57.57 -33.22 -20.31
N VAL A 538 57.28 -34.32 -21.02
CA VAL A 538 57.83 -35.64 -20.69
C VAL A 538 59.32 -35.76 -21.00
N PHE A 539 59.76 -35.38 -22.20
CA PHE A 539 61.18 -35.47 -22.57
C PHE A 539 62.09 -34.58 -21.70
N PRO A 540 61.71 -33.33 -21.38
CA PRO A 540 62.42 -32.55 -20.37
C PRO A 540 62.50 -33.24 -19.01
N ASP A 541 61.41 -33.85 -18.54
CA ASP A 541 61.40 -34.58 -17.26
C ASP A 541 62.31 -35.83 -17.26
N ILE A 542 62.40 -36.54 -18.39
CA ILE A 542 63.35 -37.65 -18.57
C ILE A 542 64.78 -37.12 -18.48
N LYS A 543 65.09 -36.01 -19.17
CA LYS A 543 66.42 -35.37 -19.11
C LYS A 543 66.78 -34.89 -17.70
N ARG A 544 65.78 -34.55 -16.89
CA ARG A 544 65.92 -34.17 -15.47
C ARG A 544 66.02 -35.37 -14.51
N GLY A 545 65.92 -36.60 -15.00
CA GLY A 545 65.99 -37.81 -14.17
C GLY A 545 64.74 -38.06 -13.33
N CYS A 546 63.57 -37.53 -13.73
CA CYS A 546 62.34 -37.67 -12.96
C CYS A 546 61.65 -39.05 -13.08
N TYR A 547 62.16 -39.93 -13.95
CA TYR A 547 61.58 -41.24 -14.26
C TYR A 547 62.59 -42.38 -14.06
N SER A 548 62.11 -43.54 -13.62
CA SER A 548 62.94 -44.75 -13.53
C SER A 548 63.21 -45.34 -14.91
N GLU A 549 64.24 -46.18 -14.99
CA GLU A 549 64.60 -46.87 -16.22
C GLU A 549 63.43 -47.68 -16.81
N GLU A 550 62.74 -48.48 -15.98
CA GLU A 550 61.56 -49.25 -16.41
C GLU A 550 60.42 -48.38 -16.96
N GLN A 551 60.22 -47.19 -16.39
CA GLN A 551 59.20 -46.24 -16.85
C GLN A 551 59.56 -45.66 -18.21
N ILE A 552 60.85 -45.37 -18.44
CA ILE A 552 61.35 -44.89 -19.73
C ILE A 552 61.19 -45.98 -20.79
N ASP A 553 61.50 -47.24 -20.49
CA ASP A 553 61.36 -48.33 -21.46
C ASP A 553 59.90 -48.53 -21.88
N LYS A 554 58.97 -48.61 -20.92
CA LYS A 554 57.53 -48.72 -21.18
C LYS A 554 56.98 -47.53 -21.98
N LEU A 555 57.44 -46.31 -21.66
CA LEU A 555 57.06 -45.13 -22.42
C LEU A 555 57.58 -45.20 -23.86
N MET A 556 58.86 -45.55 -24.06
CA MET A 556 59.46 -45.48 -25.38
C MET A 556 59.00 -46.60 -26.30
N GLU A 557 58.68 -47.77 -25.76
CA GLU A 557 57.96 -48.82 -26.49
C GLU A 557 56.62 -48.27 -27.02
N HIS A 558 55.82 -47.66 -26.15
CA HIS A 558 54.54 -47.06 -26.54
C HIS A 558 54.70 -45.89 -27.54
N VAL A 559 55.72 -45.05 -27.37
CA VAL A 559 55.99 -43.90 -28.24
C VAL A 559 56.41 -44.36 -29.64
N LEU A 560 57.29 -45.36 -29.73
CA LEU A 560 57.77 -45.90 -31.00
C LEU A 560 56.68 -46.67 -31.76
N ASP A 561 55.82 -47.39 -31.05
CA ASP A 561 54.70 -48.14 -31.62
C ASP A 561 53.58 -47.20 -32.11
N ARG A 562 53.01 -46.37 -31.22
CA ARG A 562 51.81 -45.57 -31.53
C ARG A 562 52.10 -44.30 -32.33
N TYR A 563 53.27 -43.69 -32.16
CA TYR A 563 53.60 -42.41 -32.79
C TYR A 563 54.59 -42.55 -33.96
N ALA A 564 54.74 -43.78 -34.49
CA ALA A 564 55.56 -44.11 -35.66
C ALA A 564 55.35 -43.15 -36.85
N SER A 565 54.10 -42.78 -37.11
CA SER A 565 53.72 -41.89 -38.21
C SER A 565 54.03 -40.41 -37.94
N ALA A 566 54.08 -39.99 -36.66
CA ALA A 566 54.39 -38.63 -36.25
C ALA A 566 55.89 -38.30 -36.45
N PHE A 567 56.79 -39.29 -36.35
CA PHE A 567 58.22 -39.12 -36.65
C PHE A 567 58.49 -38.62 -38.07
N ARG A 568 57.67 -39.05 -39.04
CA ARG A 568 57.85 -38.68 -40.45
C ARG A 568 57.33 -37.27 -40.76
N LYS A 569 56.36 -36.79 -39.99
CA LYS A 569 55.64 -35.53 -40.26
C LYS A 569 56.09 -34.35 -39.39
N ASN A 570 56.64 -34.60 -38.20
CA ASN A 570 57.02 -33.55 -37.26
C ASN A 570 58.54 -33.55 -37.01
N ALA A 571 59.26 -32.63 -37.68
CA ALA A 571 60.71 -32.49 -37.57
C ALA A 571 61.18 -32.15 -36.14
N CYS A 572 60.38 -31.41 -35.38
CA CYS A 572 60.69 -31.06 -33.99
C CYS A 572 60.61 -32.28 -33.07
N PHE A 573 59.57 -33.10 -33.22
CA PHE A 573 59.41 -34.36 -32.49
C PHE A 573 60.58 -35.32 -32.75
N LYS A 574 60.97 -35.47 -34.03
CA LYS A 574 62.11 -36.30 -34.44
C LYS A 574 63.42 -35.84 -33.78
N ARG A 575 63.70 -34.53 -33.81
CA ARG A 575 64.92 -33.96 -33.20
C ARG A 575 64.95 -34.21 -31.68
N ASN A 576 63.85 -33.93 -31.00
CA ASN A 576 63.77 -34.14 -29.55
C ASN A 576 63.94 -35.61 -29.15
N LEU A 577 63.43 -36.55 -29.96
CA LEU A 577 63.61 -37.99 -29.73
C LEU A 577 65.05 -38.44 -29.97
N GLN A 578 65.70 -37.93 -31.03
CA GLN A 578 67.11 -38.23 -31.32
C GLN A 578 68.03 -37.75 -30.19
N ASP A 579 67.71 -36.60 -29.59
CA ASP A 579 68.48 -35.99 -28.49
C ASP A 579 68.14 -36.54 -27.10
N LEU A 580 67.24 -37.52 -27.00
CA LEU A 580 66.82 -38.11 -25.73
C LEU A 580 67.59 -39.41 -25.46
N ALA A 581 68.24 -39.51 -24.30
CA ALA A 581 68.99 -40.69 -23.90
C ALA A 581 68.05 -41.76 -23.34
N PHE A 582 67.48 -42.59 -24.21
CA PHE A 582 66.53 -43.63 -23.79
C PHE A 582 66.93 -45.06 -24.18
N VAL A 583 67.96 -45.27 -25.00
CA VAL A 583 68.37 -46.62 -25.42
C VAL A 583 69.23 -47.25 -24.33
N SER A 584 68.82 -48.43 -23.82
CA SER A 584 69.52 -49.14 -22.75
C SER A 584 70.89 -49.67 -23.19
N ARG A 585 71.92 -49.50 -22.34
CA ARG A 585 73.28 -50.06 -22.51
C ARG A 585 73.74 -50.69 -21.20
N GLN A 586 74.81 -51.48 -21.23
CA GLN A 586 75.41 -52.10 -20.03
C GLN A 586 75.82 -51.09 -18.93
N LYS A 587 76.02 -49.81 -19.28
CA LYS A 587 76.23 -48.70 -18.33
C LYS A 587 75.40 -47.49 -18.77
N GLY A 588 74.23 -47.31 -18.16
CA GLY A 588 73.34 -46.17 -18.39
C GLY A 588 72.62 -46.20 -19.74
N ARG A 589 72.07 -45.05 -20.14
CA ARG A 589 71.31 -44.88 -21.39
C ARG A 589 72.06 -44.00 -22.38
N ALA A 590 71.96 -44.31 -23.66
CA ALA A 590 72.51 -43.48 -24.73
C ALA A 590 71.42 -42.88 -25.62
N ARG A 591 71.81 -41.83 -26.34
CA ARG A 591 70.93 -41.22 -27.34
C ARG A 591 70.94 -42.07 -28.61
N PRO A 592 69.81 -42.23 -29.30
CA PRO A 592 69.79 -42.93 -30.58
C PRO A 592 70.81 -42.39 -31.60
N CYS A 593 71.05 -41.07 -31.61
CA CYS A 593 72.04 -40.43 -32.50
C CYS A 593 73.50 -40.80 -32.17
N GLU A 594 73.80 -41.26 -30.96
CA GLU A 594 75.14 -41.71 -30.54
C GLU A 594 75.40 -43.19 -30.86
N LEU A 595 74.34 -43.95 -31.17
CA LEU A 595 74.40 -45.39 -31.42
C LEU A 595 74.31 -45.76 -32.91
N PHE A 596 73.63 -44.94 -33.70
CA PHE A 596 73.55 -45.07 -35.15
C PHE A 596 74.06 -43.76 -35.78
N ASP A 597 75.38 -43.65 -35.91
CA ASP A 597 75.99 -42.70 -36.84
C ASP A 597 76.14 -43.40 -38.20
N PRO A 598 75.42 -43.00 -39.26
CA PRO A 598 75.62 -43.56 -40.60
C PRO A 598 76.98 -43.16 -41.22
N ARG A 599 77.85 -42.46 -40.49
CA ARG A 599 79.23 -42.14 -40.87
C ARG A 599 80.31 -42.85 -40.05
N ASN A 600 79.96 -43.89 -39.27
CA ASN A 600 80.91 -44.90 -38.78
C ASN A 600 80.63 -46.27 -39.39
#